data_AF-A0A291RPI9-F1
#
_entry.id   AF-A0A291RPI9-F1
#
_cell.length_a   1.000
_cell.length_b   1.000
_cell.length_c   1.000
_cell.angle_alpha   90.00
_cell.angle_beta   90.00
_cell.angle_gamma   90.00
#
_symmetry.space_group_name_H-M   'P 1'
#
loop_
_entity.id
_entity.type
_entity.pdbx_description
1 polymer ?
#
loop_
_entity_poly.entity_id
_entity_poly.type
_entity_poly.pdbx_seq_one_letter_code
_entity_poly.pdbx_strand_id
1 'polypeptide(L)'
;MTTTSTGSVDIEIREAVAAQSHRRERYPARVVQNSWRKTRLSRVQVDSLVLSTSRDEIGSKRVRDHRRWGLPHLLDWFEDQPGDTWQDRWLASGADDAREDWAQIPEQWLRDDGRYSKPMLGLLTSSLLLVVGTDVIRPSLEWLLTAGKKRTLVRNMIYGRDRDGFQQLRQLCEQTPTLRTDAGQDIVFRSAVSVAAKGGALAEVTVGDVLEILDVERAIRGRASSAAATFRILGEAGIFGSDVPSLREIRSLGQRTIEQLVGRYPITCGPMRELLVDYLRERQPAIDYSRLLGLVNHLVRSFWFDLEQHHPGIDSLRLPREVAGAWKRRLRTKTTTVLRDGELVEIESERIGYIETLATIRAFYLDLADWALEDPTRWGPWVAPCPISQEDLSRRWFFRRRKARMDSRTRERLPGLPVLVETTSHWRHESRELLAVGTQTPPGQTFTAAGKPAQPGIFVNADIAMGLAGPISRCRSQIHCAPSSCSTLPGHSCTSQIWQHSDSASVVRSSYWRTIRYQCGFFAEVGVGVTGGTQYL
;
A
#
# COMPACT_ATOMS: atom_id res chain seq x y z
N MET A 1 13.99 -7.20 -31.38
CA MET A 1 14.58 -6.15 -30.52
C MET A 1 13.61 -5.88 -29.38
N THR A 2 13.82 -6.57 -28.25
CA THR A 2 12.92 -6.66 -27.09
C THR A 2 13.71 -6.26 -25.84
N THR A 3 14.19 -5.02 -25.78
CA THR A 3 15.05 -4.53 -24.69
C THR A 3 14.41 -3.46 -23.79
N THR A 4 13.16 -3.07 -24.02
CA THR A 4 12.49 -2.02 -23.23
C THR A 4 11.89 -2.49 -21.89
N SER A 5 11.68 -3.80 -21.69
CA SER A 5 11.06 -4.32 -20.47
C SER A 5 12.04 -4.41 -19.28
N THR A 6 13.29 -4.81 -19.54
CA THR A 6 14.30 -5.08 -18.49
C THR A 6 14.64 -3.84 -17.67
N GLY A 7 14.74 -2.66 -18.30
CA GLY A 7 15.09 -1.41 -17.61
C GLY A 7 14.02 -0.90 -16.64
N SER A 8 12.72 -1.19 -16.88
CA SER A 8 11.63 -0.75 -15.99
C SER A 8 11.58 -1.55 -14.68
N VAL A 9 11.90 -2.85 -14.76
CA VAL A 9 11.88 -3.77 -13.61
C VAL A 9 13.03 -3.49 -12.66
N ASP A 10 14.23 -3.21 -13.18
CA ASP A 10 15.40 -2.89 -12.35
C ASP A 10 15.23 -1.58 -11.57
N ILE A 11 14.53 -0.60 -12.14
CA ILE A 11 14.19 0.66 -11.46
C ILE A 11 13.22 0.39 -10.31
N GLU A 12 12.16 -0.41 -10.52
CA GLU A 12 11.18 -0.74 -9.49
C GLU A 12 11.80 -1.51 -8.31
N ILE A 13 12.73 -2.43 -8.58
CA ILE A 13 13.43 -3.19 -7.54
C ILE A 13 14.34 -2.28 -6.70
N ARG A 14 15.16 -1.43 -7.35
CA ARG A 14 16.01 -0.45 -6.65
C ARG A 14 15.18 0.53 -5.81
N GLU A 15 14.02 0.96 -6.33
CA GLU A 15 13.08 1.82 -5.60
C GLU A 15 12.48 1.12 -4.38
N ALA A 16 12.10 -0.16 -4.50
CA ALA A 16 11.58 -0.93 -3.37
C ALA A 16 12.62 -1.09 -2.24
N VAL A 17 13.90 -1.31 -2.61
CA VAL A 17 15.01 -1.43 -1.65
C VAL A 17 15.31 -0.10 -0.96
N ALA A 18 15.44 1.02 -1.70
CA ALA A 18 15.68 2.33 -1.09
C ALA A 18 14.52 2.79 -0.18
N ALA A 19 13.28 2.52 -0.61
CA ALA A 19 12.08 2.74 0.18
C ALA A 19 12.04 1.91 1.47
N GLN A 20 12.62 0.71 1.43
CA GLN A 20 12.75 -0.14 2.60
C GLN A 20 13.81 0.39 3.58
N SER A 21 14.95 0.85 3.08
CA SER A 21 16.02 1.45 3.91
C SER A 21 15.55 2.70 4.66
N HIS A 22 14.90 3.65 3.98
CA HIS A 22 14.39 4.87 4.63
C HIS A 22 13.32 4.58 5.69
N ARG A 23 12.45 3.57 5.45
CA ARG A 23 11.46 3.13 6.44
C ARG A 23 12.13 2.55 7.70
N ARG A 24 13.20 1.78 7.52
CA ARG A 24 13.97 1.18 8.63
C ARG A 24 14.69 2.23 9.47
N GLU A 25 15.17 3.31 8.86
CA GLU A 25 15.76 4.45 9.59
C GLU A 25 14.70 5.19 10.41
N ARG A 26 13.51 5.42 9.85
CA ARG A 26 12.43 6.15 10.52
C ARG A 26 11.76 5.36 11.62
N TYR A 27 11.65 4.04 11.45
CA TYR A 27 11.04 3.11 12.40
C TYR A 27 11.99 1.93 12.62
N PRO A 28 13.06 2.12 13.41
CA PRO A 28 14.01 1.05 13.67
C PRO A 28 13.33 -0.10 14.43
N ALA A 29 13.55 -1.33 13.97
CA ALA A 29 13.16 -2.52 14.71
C ALA A 29 14.05 -2.69 15.94
N ARG A 30 13.54 -3.35 16.99
CA ARG A 30 14.34 -3.66 18.16
C ARG A 30 15.49 -4.58 17.78
N VAL A 31 16.67 -4.29 18.33
CA VAL A 31 17.86 -5.14 18.15
C VAL A 31 17.68 -6.41 18.95
N VAL A 32 17.88 -7.56 18.30
CA VAL A 32 17.91 -8.85 19.00
C VAL A 32 19.23 -8.93 19.75
N GLN A 33 19.17 -9.01 21.08
CA GLN A 33 20.38 -9.20 21.88
C GLN A 33 20.91 -10.62 21.68
N ASN A 34 22.23 -10.76 21.54
CA ASN A 34 22.88 -12.06 21.41
C ASN A 34 22.94 -12.83 22.74
N SER A 35 22.62 -12.19 23.87
CA SER A 35 22.60 -12.85 25.17
C SER A 35 21.71 -12.11 26.16
N TRP A 36 20.97 -12.86 26.98
CA TRP A 36 20.10 -12.35 28.04
C TRP A 36 20.02 -13.37 29.18
N ARG A 37 19.45 -12.97 30.32
CA ARG A 37 19.48 -13.77 31.56
C ARG A 37 18.97 -15.21 31.39
N LYS A 38 17.86 -15.39 30.66
CA LYS A 38 17.17 -16.69 30.56
C LYS A 38 17.89 -17.70 29.66
N THR A 39 18.64 -17.24 28.66
CA THR A 39 19.45 -18.13 27.81
C THR A 39 20.72 -18.64 28.51
N ARG A 40 21.08 -18.06 29.67
CA ARG A 40 22.21 -18.47 30.52
C ARG A 40 21.80 -19.36 31.69
N LEU A 41 20.53 -19.73 31.79
CA LEU A 41 20.07 -20.58 32.89
C LEU A 41 20.68 -21.97 32.79
N SER A 42 20.96 -22.60 33.92
CA SER A 42 21.32 -24.02 33.96
C SER A 42 20.15 -24.90 33.50
N ARG A 43 20.45 -26.14 33.11
CA ARG A 43 19.46 -27.15 32.72
C ARG A 43 18.32 -27.28 33.74
N VAL A 44 18.65 -27.42 35.03
CA VAL A 44 17.69 -27.55 36.14
C VAL A 44 16.78 -26.32 36.25
N GLN A 45 17.32 -25.14 36.01
CA GLN A 45 16.55 -23.89 36.02
C GLN A 45 15.62 -23.79 34.80
N VAL A 46 16.05 -24.23 33.62
CA VAL A 46 15.20 -24.29 32.42
C VAL A 46 14.05 -25.29 32.62
N ASP A 47 14.33 -26.48 33.13
CA ASP A 47 13.31 -27.47 33.48
C ASP A 47 12.28 -26.88 34.45
N SER A 48 12.75 -26.26 35.53
CA SER A 48 11.89 -25.63 36.53
C SER A 48 11.05 -24.49 35.94
N LEU A 49 11.63 -23.68 35.05
CA LEU A 49 10.95 -22.58 34.38
C LEU A 49 9.84 -23.06 33.43
N VAL A 50 10.14 -24.03 32.57
CA VAL A 50 9.17 -24.58 31.62
C VAL A 50 8.04 -25.30 32.35
N LEU A 51 8.36 -26.03 33.43
CA LEU A 51 7.37 -26.70 34.27
C LEU A 51 6.49 -25.72 35.05
N SER A 52 7.04 -24.65 35.63
CA SER A 52 6.24 -23.65 36.35
C SER A 52 5.27 -22.90 35.43
N THR A 53 5.71 -22.61 34.21
CA THR A 53 4.90 -21.95 33.15
C THR A 53 3.84 -22.89 32.56
N SER A 54 3.71 -24.11 33.08
CA SER A 54 2.79 -25.14 32.60
C SER A 54 1.74 -25.59 33.61
N ARG A 55 1.86 -25.21 34.88
CA ARG A 55 1.12 -25.85 35.98
C ARG A 55 -0.34 -25.44 36.06
N ASP A 56 -0.68 -24.18 35.77
CA ASP A 56 -1.99 -23.70 36.26
C ASP A 56 -3.12 -23.68 35.21
N GLU A 57 -2.86 -23.71 33.90
CA GLU A 57 -3.90 -23.28 32.93
C GLU A 57 -3.96 -24.00 31.57
N ILE A 58 -3.15 -25.03 31.36
CA ILE A 58 -3.15 -25.82 30.10
C ILE A 58 -4.02 -27.06 30.28
N GLY A 59 -5.27 -27.02 29.82
CA GLY A 59 -6.22 -28.12 29.95
C GLY A 59 -5.83 -29.41 29.20
N SER A 60 -5.00 -29.34 28.15
CA SER A 60 -4.67 -30.50 27.32
C SER A 60 -3.59 -31.40 27.94
N LYS A 61 -3.99 -32.63 28.33
CA LYS A 61 -3.08 -33.70 28.80
C LYS A 61 -1.90 -33.92 27.86
N ARG A 62 -2.17 -33.98 26.55
CA ARG A 62 -1.14 -34.16 25.50
C ARG A 62 -0.06 -33.09 25.54
N VAL A 63 -0.43 -31.82 25.79
CA VAL A 63 0.56 -30.74 25.86
C VAL A 63 1.43 -30.92 27.10
N ARG A 64 0.84 -31.23 28.27
CA ARG A 64 1.58 -31.50 29.50
C ARG A 64 2.55 -32.68 29.35
N ASP A 65 2.10 -33.76 28.72
CA ASP A 65 2.93 -34.93 28.44
C ASP A 65 4.09 -34.58 27.48
N HIS A 66 3.82 -33.81 26.42
CA HIS A 66 4.89 -33.32 25.53
C HIS A 66 5.91 -32.43 26.26
N ARG A 67 5.48 -31.60 27.23
CA ARG A 67 6.40 -30.78 28.05
C ARG A 67 7.25 -31.66 28.96
N ARG A 68 6.62 -32.63 29.64
CA ARG A 68 7.28 -33.50 30.62
C ARG A 68 8.31 -34.44 29.96
N TRP A 69 7.97 -35.03 28.82
CA TRP A 69 8.78 -36.07 28.19
C TRP A 69 9.67 -35.54 27.08
N GLY A 70 9.27 -34.50 26.35
CA GLY A 70 10.04 -33.98 25.22
C GLY A 70 11.17 -33.02 25.62
N LEU A 71 10.98 -32.23 26.69
CA LEU A 71 11.95 -31.22 27.10
C LEU A 71 13.32 -31.82 27.47
N PRO A 72 13.43 -32.92 28.26
CA PRO A 72 14.74 -33.49 28.57
C PRO A 72 15.54 -33.87 27.31
N HIS A 73 14.89 -34.46 26.31
CA HIS A 73 15.54 -34.85 25.06
C HIS A 73 15.97 -33.66 24.21
N LEU A 74 15.21 -32.57 24.24
CA LEU A 74 15.61 -31.32 23.58
C LEU A 74 16.83 -30.69 24.27
N LEU A 75 16.85 -30.70 25.60
CA LEU A 75 17.99 -30.16 26.36
C LEU A 75 19.24 -31.03 26.19
N ASP A 76 19.11 -32.36 26.12
CA ASP A 76 20.22 -33.26 25.76
C ASP A 76 20.79 -32.87 24.39
N TRP A 77 19.93 -32.71 23.38
CA TRP A 77 20.35 -32.33 22.04
C TRP A 77 21.07 -30.97 22.00
N PHE A 78 20.60 -29.99 22.78
CA PHE A 78 21.27 -28.70 22.92
C PHE A 78 22.60 -28.78 23.68
N GLU A 79 22.70 -29.66 24.68
CA GLU A 79 23.94 -29.86 25.44
C GLU A 79 25.08 -30.43 24.57
N ASP A 80 24.73 -31.18 23.52
CA ASP A 80 25.67 -31.69 22.53
C ASP A 80 26.12 -30.65 21.49
N GLN A 81 25.48 -29.48 21.42
CA GLN A 81 25.90 -28.39 20.53
C GLN A 81 26.97 -27.51 21.19
N PRO A 82 27.90 -26.92 20.43
CA PRO A 82 28.87 -25.99 21.00
C PRO A 82 28.20 -24.66 21.39
N GLY A 83 28.67 -24.04 22.47
CA GLY A 83 28.21 -22.72 22.92
C GLY A 83 28.04 -22.59 24.43
N ASP A 84 28.11 -21.35 24.93
CA ASP A 84 28.03 -21.03 26.36
C ASP A 84 26.58 -20.79 26.82
N THR A 85 25.69 -20.43 25.90
CA THR A 85 24.26 -20.20 26.18
C THR A 85 23.36 -21.12 25.37
N TRP A 86 22.10 -21.27 25.78
CA TRP A 86 21.11 -22.04 25.00
C TRP A 86 20.88 -21.42 23.61
N GLN A 87 21.03 -20.10 23.46
CA GLN A 87 20.93 -19.41 22.19
C GLN A 87 22.13 -19.74 21.29
N ASP A 88 23.35 -19.75 21.83
CA ASP A 88 24.54 -20.14 21.06
C ASP A 88 24.41 -21.58 20.55
N ARG A 89 23.94 -22.48 21.42
CA ARG A 89 23.68 -23.90 21.09
C ARG A 89 22.61 -24.06 20.02
N TRP A 90 21.53 -23.28 20.09
CA TRP A 90 20.50 -23.24 19.05
C TRP A 90 21.06 -22.79 17.70
N LEU A 91 21.83 -21.69 17.67
CA LEU A 91 22.42 -21.18 16.44
C LEU A 91 23.49 -22.12 15.86
N ALA A 92 24.36 -22.67 16.72
CA ALA A 92 25.40 -23.60 16.33
C ALA A 92 24.87 -24.92 15.77
N SER A 93 23.65 -25.32 16.14
CA SER A 93 23.00 -26.52 15.59
C SER A 93 22.69 -26.41 14.08
N GLY A 94 22.67 -25.20 13.51
CA GLY A 94 22.22 -24.95 12.14
C GLY A 94 20.71 -25.10 11.93
N ALA A 95 19.94 -25.41 12.98
CA ALA A 95 18.50 -25.60 12.89
C ALA A 95 17.73 -24.30 12.55
N ASP A 96 18.26 -23.14 12.95
CA ASP A 96 17.66 -21.86 12.61
C ASP A 96 17.73 -21.60 11.09
N ASP A 97 18.92 -21.80 10.51
CA ASP A 97 19.19 -21.62 9.08
C ASP A 97 18.48 -22.65 8.20
N ALA A 98 18.27 -23.86 8.73
CA ALA A 98 17.55 -24.93 8.05
C ALA A 98 16.03 -24.67 7.90
N ARG A 99 15.49 -23.65 8.59
CA ARG A 99 14.10 -23.17 8.42
C ARG A 99 13.09 -24.33 8.50
N GLU A 100 12.27 -24.55 7.47
CA GLU A 100 11.22 -25.59 7.49
C GLU A 100 11.75 -27.02 7.64
N ASP A 101 12.99 -27.26 7.21
CA ASP A 101 13.65 -28.57 7.24
C ASP A 101 14.42 -28.84 8.54
N TRP A 102 14.39 -27.90 9.50
CA TRP A 102 15.17 -27.99 10.75
C TRP A 102 14.98 -29.29 11.52
N ALA A 103 13.80 -29.93 11.44
CA ALA A 103 13.49 -31.16 12.15
C ALA A 103 14.34 -32.36 11.68
N GLN A 104 14.94 -32.28 10.49
CA GLN A 104 15.86 -33.30 9.97
C GLN A 104 17.16 -33.37 10.80
N ILE A 105 17.57 -32.27 11.44
CA ILE A 105 18.80 -32.20 12.24
C ILE A 105 18.69 -33.01 13.54
N PRO A 106 17.71 -32.75 14.44
CA PRO A 106 17.52 -33.59 15.62
C PRO A 106 17.04 -35.00 15.26
N GLU A 107 16.44 -35.21 14.09
CA GLU A 107 16.17 -36.55 13.58
C GLU A 107 17.46 -37.34 13.33
N GLN A 108 18.45 -36.75 12.66
CA GLN A 108 19.73 -37.40 12.41
C GLN A 108 20.46 -37.68 13.73
N TRP A 109 20.50 -36.72 14.65
CA TRP A 109 21.08 -36.91 15.98
C TRP A 109 20.44 -38.08 16.76
N LEU A 110 19.10 -38.18 16.73
CA LEU A 110 18.39 -39.32 17.33
C LEU A 110 18.71 -40.66 16.66
N ARG A 111 18.98 -40.67 15.35
CA ARG A 111 19.34 -41.89 14.61
C ARG A 111 20.75 -42.35 14.96
N ASP A 112 21.69 -41.41 15.01
CA ASP A 112 23.09 -41.69 15.34
C ASP A 112 23.22 -42.27 16.75
N ASP A 113 22.39 -41.81 17.68
CA ASP A 113 22.35 -42.30 19.06
C ASP A 113 21.41 -43.51 19.25
N GLY A 114 20.84 -44.07 18.17
CA GLY A 114 19.98 -45.26 18.22
C GLY A 114 18.63 -45.08 18.93
N ARG A 115 18.24 -43.84 19.29
CA ARG A 115 16.99 -43.50 19.99
C ARG A 115 15.85 -43.08 19.07
N TYR A 116 16.06 -43.10 17.75
CA TYR A 116 15.08 -42.59 16.80
C TYR A 116 13.75 -43.35 16.83
N SER A 117 12.67 -42.58 17.01
CA SER A 117 11.32 -42.99 16.64
C SER A 117 10.51 -41.75 16.24
N LYS A 118 9.52 -41.92 15.34
CA LYS A 118 8.64 -40.82 14.93
C LYS A 118 7.94 -40.13 16.12
N PRO A 119 7.42 -40.84 17.14
CA PRO A 119 6.86 -40.21 18.33
C PRO A 119 7.91 -39.41 19.13
N MET A 120 9.13 -39.94 19.28
CA MET A 120 10.21 -39.25 19.99
C MET A 120 10.59 -37.93 19.31
N LEU A 121 10.80 -37.96 17.99
CA LEU A 121 11.06 -36.74 17.22
C LEU A 121 9.91 -35.73 17.36
N GLY A 122 8.67 -36.20 17.35
CA GLY A 122 7.49 -35.37 17.57
C GLY A 122 7.45 -34.70 18.96
N LEU A 123 7.90 -35.40 20.01
CA LEU A 123 8.01 -34.88 21.37
C LEU A 123 9.11 -33.81 21.46
N LEU A 124 10.30 -34.12 20.97
CA LEU A 124 11.45 -33.21 20.94
C LEU A 124 11.09 -31.93 20.17
N THR A 125 10.62 -32.05 18.94
CA THR A 125 10.29 -30.89 18.10
C THR A 125 9.13 -30.05 18.66
N SER A 126 8.16 -30.67 19.32
CA SER A 126 7.08 -29.95 20.00
C SER A 126 7.55 -29.15 21.21
N SER A 127 8.60 -29.63 21.89
CA SER A 127 9.13 -28.99 23.09
C SER A 127 9.94 -27.73 22.79
N LEU A 128 10.45 -27.57 21.55
CA LEU A 128 11.17 -26.37 21.12
C LEU A 128 10.37 -25.09 21.36
N LEU A 129 9.09 -25.08 20.99
CA LEU A 129 8.23 -23.91 21.16
C LEU A 129 7.93 -23.57 22.63
N LEU A 130 8.24 -24.46 23.58
CA LEU A 130 8.19 -24.18 25.02
C LEU A 130 9.38 -23.34 25.47
N VAL A 131 10.55 -23.66 24.94
CA VAL A 131 11.82 -22.97 25.20
C VAL A 131 11.79 -21.58 24.55
N VAL A 132 11.21 -21.46 23.34
CA VAL A 132 10.85 -20.17 22.73
C VAL A 132 9.83 -19.43 23.62
N GLY A 133 8.78 -20.16 24.02
CA GLY A 133 7.75 -19.79 25.00
C GLY A 133 8.27 -19.04 26.20
N THR A 134 9.29 -19.59 26.84
CA THR A 134 9.84 -19.13 28.11
C THR A 134 10.97 -18.11 27.98
N ASP A 135 11.37 -17.76 26.76
CA ASP A 135 12.53 -16.89 26.46
C ASP A 135 13.88 -17.53 26.75
N VAL A 136 14.02 -18.83 26.60
CA VAL A 136 15.34 -19.46 26.73
C VAL A 136 16.10 -19.39 25.40
N ILE A 137 15.37 -19.45 24.28
CA ILE A 137 15.90 -19.20 22.93
C ILE A 137 14.99 -18.24 22.16
N ARG A 138 15.55 -17.56 21.16
CA ARG A 138 14.86 -16.68 20.20
C ARG A 138 15.29 -17.07 18.78
N PRO A 139 14.46 -17.83 18.06
CA PRO A 139 14.75 -18.17 16.67
C PRO A 139 14.63 -16.94 15.74
N SER A 140 15.21 -17.02 14.55
CA SER A 140 15.08 -15.95 13.56
C SER A 140 13.63 -15.78 13.06
N LEU A 141 13.35 -14.62 12.48
CA LEU A 141 12.07 -14.35 11.84
C LEU A 141 11.77 -15.33 10.70
N GLU A 142 12.79 -15.74 9.95
CA GLU A 142 12.63 -16.68 8.84
C GLU A 142 12.22 -18.06 9.36
N TRP A 143 12.85 -18.54 10.42
CA TRP A 143 12.47 -19.79 11.07
C TRP A 143 11.05 -19.72 11.66
N LEU A 144 10.72 -18.63 12.37
CA LEU A 144 9.39 -18.46 12.97
C LEU A 144 8.26 -18.37 11.94
N LEU A 145 8.54 -17.84 10.75
CA LEU A 145 7.55 -17.67 9.67
C LEU A 145 7.39 -18.90 8.77
N THR A 146 8.38 -19.80 8.72
CA THR A 146 8.39 -21.02 7.91
C THR A 146 8.14 -22.28 8.74
N ALA A 147 8.96 -22.52 9.77
CA ALA A 147 8.92 -23.70 10.62
C ALA A 147 7.98 -23.56 11.83
N GLY A 148 7.80 -22.33 12.31
CA GLY A 148 6.93 -22.01 13.44
C GLY A 148 5.46 -22.31 13.12
N LYS A 149 4.97 -23.49 13.53
CA LYS A 149 3.54 -23.84 13.39
C LYS A 149 2.67 -22.78 14.07
N LYS A 150 1.95 -21.97 13.27
CA LYS A 150 1.21 -20.76 13.71
C LYS A 150 0.47 -20.94 15.04
N ARG A 151 -0.40 -21.95 15.13
CA ARG A 151 -1.23 -22.22 16.31
C ARG A 151 -0.41 -22.59 17.54
N THR A 152 0.65 -23.38 17.36
CA THR A 152 1.50 -23.86 18.45
C THR A 152 2.39 -22.74 18.99
N LEU A 153 2.95 -21.91 18.11
CA LEU A 153 3.75 -20.75 18.51
C LEU A 153 2.91 -19.78 19.34
N VAL A 154 1.77 -19.34 18.80
CA VAL A 154 0.85 -18.42 19.49
C VAL A 154 0.46 -18.96 20.86
N ARG A 155 0.10 -20.23 20.94
CA ARG A 155 -0.28 -20.86 22.22
C ARG A 155 0.84 -20.75 23.25
N ASN A 156 2.08 -21.05 22.87
CA ASN A 156 3.20 -21.00 23.80
C ASN A 156 3.65 -19.57 24.13
N MET A 157 3.41 -18.58 23.26
CA MET A 157 3.59 -17.16 23.61
C MET A 157 2.55 -16.69 24.64
N ILE A 158 1.29 -17.09 24.49
CA ILE A 158 0.22 -16.77 25.46
C ILE A 158 0.55 -17.30 26.84
N TYR A 159 0.88 -18.59 26.96
CA TYR A 159 1.16 -19.17 28.28
C TYR A 159 2.56 -18.82 28.79
N GLY A 160 3.50 -18.51 27.90
CA GLY A 160 4.91 -18.39 28.20
C GLY A 160 5.41 -16.98 28.50
N ARG A 161 4.73 -15.95 27.96
CA ARG A 161 5.23 -14.57 27.95
C ARG A 161 4.24 -13.58 28.53
N ASP A 162 3.13 -13.39 27.83
CA ASP A 162 2.24 -12.26 28.06
C ASP A 162 0.79 -12.68 27.83
N ARG A 163 0.28 -13.44 28.79
CA ARG A 163 -1.06 -14.02 28.68
C ARG A 163 -2.11 -12.93 28.52
N ASP A 164 -2.06 -11.92 29.38
CA ASP A 164 -3.08 -10.89 29.46
C ASP A 164 -3.06 -10.03 28.19
N GLY A 165 -1.88 -9.63 27.71
CA GLY A 165 -1.75 -8.87 26.46
C GLY A 165 -2.28 -9.64 25.25
N PHE A 166 -1.94 -10.92 25.11
CA PHE A 166 -2.45 -11.72 23.99
C PHE A 166 -3.95 -12.06 24.12
N GLN A 167 -4.50 -12.16 25.33
CA GLN A 167 -5.94 -12.33 25.55
C GLN A 167 -6.70 -11.07 25.15
N GLN A 168 -6.24 -9.90 25.58
CA GLN A 168 -6.80 -8.61 25.19
C GLN A 168 -6.76 -8.43 23.66
N LEU A 169 -5.63 -8.74 23.02
CA LEU A 169 -5.50 -8.65 21.57
C LEU A 169 -6.49 -9.58 20.83
N ARG A 170 -6.70 -10.80 21.34
CA ARG A 170 -7.68 -11.74 20.78
C ARG A 170 -9.10 -11.23 20.94
N GLN A 171 -9.46 -10.76 22.12
CA GLN A 171 -10.78 -10.17 22.38
C GLN A 171 -11.04 -8.99 21.47
N LEU A 172 -10.05 -8.10 21.28
CA LEU A 172 -10.17 -6.98 20.35
C LEU A 172 -10.39 -7.44 18.90
N CYS A 173 -9.66 -8.46 18.45
CA CYS A 173 -9.87 -9.04 17.13
C CYS A 173 -11.28 -9.63 16.97
N GLU A 174 -11.78 -10.35 17.98
CA GLU A 174 -13.10 -10.97 17.98
C GLU A 174 -14.24 -9.95 18.05
N GLN A 175 -14.03 -8.85 18.77
CA GLN A 175 -15.00 -7.76 18.92
C GLN A 175 -15.03 -6.82 17.70
N THR A 176 -14.05 -6.90 16.79
CA THR A 176 -13.98 -6.06 15.60
C THR A 176 -14.79 -6.68 14.44
N PRO A 177 -16.00 -6.19 14.10
CA PRO A 177 -16.89 -6.87 13.15
C PRO A 177 -16.38 -6.85 11.70
N THR A 178 -15.55 -5.85 11.36
CA THR A 178 -14.94 -5.70 10.02
C THR A 178 -13.74 -6.62 9.82
N LEU A 179 -13.25 -7.27 10.87
CA LEU A 179 -12.08 -8.13 10.83
C LEU A 179 -12.48 -9.58 10.56
N ARG A 180 -11.98 -10.13 9.46
CA ARG A 180 -12.14 -11.56 9.18
C ARG A 180 -11.41 -12.42 10.22
N THR A 181 -11.95 -13.59 10.54
CA THR A 181 -11.35 -14.53 11.51
C THR A 181 -9.92 -14.93 11.14
N ASP A 182 -9.63 -15.16 9.86
CA ASP A 182 -8.28 -15.49 9.39
C ASP A 182 -7.31 -14.30 9.51
N ALA A 183 -7.80 -13.08 9.29
CA ALA A 183 -7.03 -11.87 9.55
C ALA A 183 -6.71 -11.71 11.03
N GLY A 184 -7.65 -11.96 11.94
CA GLY A 184 -7.40 -11.99 13.39
C GLY A 184 -6.33 -13.02 13.79
N GLN A 185 -6.37 -14.22 13.20
CA GLN A 185 -5.34 -15.25 13.42
C GLN A 185 -3.96 -14.80 12.93
N ASP A 186 -3.88 -14.16 11.76
CA ASP A 186 -2.63 -13.61 11.23
C ASP A 186 -2.07 -12.50 12.12
N ILE A 187 -2.92 -11.64 12.68
CA ILE A 187 -2.51 -10.54 13.57
C ILE A 187 -1.89 -11.10 14.85
N VAL A 188 -2.61 -11.99 15.53
CA VAL A 188 -2.12 -12.63 16.76
C VAL A 188 -0.84 -13.42 16.50
N PHE A 189 -0.76 -14.10 15.34
CA PHE A 189 0.45 -14.80 14.94
C PHE A 189 1.64 -13.86 14.71
N ARG A 190 1.47 -12.73 14.00
CA ARG A 190 2.55 -11.74 13.82
C ARG A 190 3.02 -11.17 15.15
N SER A 191 2.10 -10.83 16.04
CA SER A 191 2.43 -10.39 17.39
C SER A 191 3.24 -11.43 18.17
N ALA A 192 2.86 -12.71 18.05
CA ALA A 192 3.59 -13.82 18.64
C ALA A 192 5.00 -13.97 18.04
N VAL A 193 5.16 -13.78 16.73
CA VAL A 193 6.47 -13.78 16.06
C VAL A 193 7.34 -12.61 16.54
N SER A 194 6.78 -11.39 16.68
CA SER A 194 7.51 -10.22 17.21
C SER A 194 8.07 -10.51 18.60
N VAL A 195 7.22 -11.01 19.50
CA VAL A 195 7.61 -11.32 20.88
C VAL A 195 8.60 -12.49 20.94
N ALA A 196 8.41 -13.53 20.11
CA ALA A 196 9.31 -14.67 20.06
C ALA A 196 10.72 -14.30 19.57
N ALA A 197 10.82 -13.45 18.55
CA ALA A 197 12.11 -13.07 17.96
C ALA A 197 12.84 -11.98 18.77
N LYS A 198 12.11 -10.98 19.26
CA LYS A 198 12.69 -9.80 19.91
C LYS A 198 12.69 -9.87 21.43
N GLY A 199 11.87 -10.75 22.01
CA GLY A 199 11.62 -10.82 23.45
C GLY A 199 10.67 -9.72 23.96
N GLY A 200 10.56 -9.66 25.28
CA GLY A 200 9.65 -8.72 25.98
C GLY A 200 8.20 -9.19 26.02
N ALA A 201 7.32 -8.26 26.42
CA ALA A 201 5.87 -8.42 26.37
C ALA A 201 5.27 -7.87 25.05
N LEU A 202 3.98 -8.09 24.83
CA LEU A 202 3.26 -7.59 23.66
C LEU A 202 3.26 -6.05 23.60
N ALA A 203 3.18 -5.39 24.76
CA ALA A 203 3.20 -3.95 24.87
C ALA A 203 4.53 -3.30 24.41
N GLU A 204 5.62 -4.07 24.33
CA GLU A 204 6.93 -3.59 23.87
C GLU A 204 7.11 -3.72 22.35
N VAL A 205 6.14 -4.28 21.63
CA VAL A 205 6.22 -4.45 20.17
C VAL A 205 6.19 -3.09 19.48
N THR A 206 7.19 -2.84 18.64
CA THR A 206 7.33 -1.56 17.94
C THR A 206 6.80 -1.63 16.50
N VAL A 207 6.57 -0.46 15.91
CA VAL A 207 6.28 -0.33 14.47
C VAL A 207 7.37 -0.99 13.62
N GLY A 208 8.64 -0.79 13.96
CA GLY A 208 9.78 -1.35 13.26
C GLY A 208 9.76 -2.88 13.25
N ASP A 209 9.43 -3.51 14.38
CA ASP A 209 9.34 -4.98 14.48
C ASP A 209 8.29 -5.54 13.52
N VAL A 210 7.12 -4.90 13.45
CA VAL A 210 6.04 -5.35 12.55
C VAL A 210 6.39 -5.10 11.09
N LEU A 211 7.03 -3.98 10.75
CA LEU A 211 7.52 -3.74 9.39
C LEU A 211 8.54 -4.80 8.96
N GLU A 212 9.47 -5.17 9.84
CA GLU A 212 10.47 -6.20 9.57
C GLU A 212 9.81 -7.56 9.28
N ILE A 213 8.84 -7.96 10.11
CA ILE A 213 8.06 -9.20 9.89
C ILE A 213 7.31 -9.17 8.56
N LEU A 214 6.67 -8.04 8.22
CA LEU A 214 5.92 -7.91 6.97
C LEU A 214 6.84 -7.98 5.74
N ASP A 215 8.05 -7.45 5.84
CA ASP A 215 9.05 -7.52 4.78
C ASP A 215 9.54 -8.97 4.59
N VAL A 216 9.89 -9.68 5.68
CA VAL A 216 10.31 -11.09 5.64
C VAL A 216 9.16 -11.98 5.14
N GLU A 217 7.94 -11.77 5.61
CA GLU A 217 6.77 -12.53 5.15
C GLU A 217 6.49 -12.29 3.66
N ARG A 218 6.66 -11.05 3.18
CA ARG A 218 6.54 -10.72 1.75
C ARG A 218 7.61 -11.40 0.92
N ALA A 219 8.85 -11.49 1.41
CA ALA A 219 9.94 -12.19 0.72
C ALA A 219 9.67 -13.69 0.61
N ILE A 220 9.19 -14.32 1.69
CA ILE A 220 8.93 -15.77 1.73
C ILE A 220 7.66 -16.15 0.95
N ARG A 221 6.55 -15.43 1.14
CA ARG A 221 5.21 -15.82 0.65
C ARG A 221 4.76 -15.05 -0.58
N GLY A 222 5.56 -14.10 -1.07
CA GLY A 222 5.19 -13.16 -2.12
C GLY A 222 4.08 -12.17 -1.71
N ARG A 223 3.51 -12.26 -0.50
CA ARG A 223 2.47 -11.36 0.04
C ARG A 223 2.39 -11.41 1.55
N ALA A 224 1.95 -10.30 2.15
CA ALA A 224 1.58 -10.21 3.57
C ALA A 224 0.11 -9.83 3.69
N SER A 225 -0.78 -10.83 3.80
CA SER A 225 -2.23 -10.61 4.00
C SER A 225 -2.49 -9.90 5.32
N SER A 226 -3.55 -9.09 5.41
CA SER A 226 -3.94 -8.49 6.70
C SER A 226 -2.90 -7.54 7.31
N ALA A 227 -1.89 -7.10 6.54
CA ALA A 227 -0.82 -6.21 7.02
C ALA A 227 -1.38 -4.88 7.55
N ALA A 228 -2.28 -4.24 6.77
CA ALA A 228 -2.93 -3.00 7.19
C ALA A 228 -3.83 -3.21 8.41
N ALA A 229 -4.52 -4.35 8.49
CA ALA A 229 -5.33 -4.71 9.65
C ALA A 229 -4.46 -4.96 10.90
N THR A 230 -3.27 -5.54 10.74
CA THR A 230 -2.30 -5.73 11.84
C THR A 230 -1.91 -4.37 12.43
N PHE A 231 -1.56 -3.41 11.58
CA PHE A 231 -1.22 -2.06 12.04
C PHE A 231 -2.37 -1.38 12.78
N ARG A 232 -3.58 -1.46 12.20
CA ARG A 232 -4.76 -0.87 12.79
C ARG A 232 -5.10 -1.47 14.15
N ILE A 233 -5.19 -2.80 14.26
CA ILE A 233 -5.57 -3.47 15.50
C ILE A 233 -4.50 -3.26 16.60
N LEU A 234 -3.21 -3.25 16.25
CA LEU A 234 -2.16 -2.96 17.25
C LEU A 234 -2.20 -1.50 17.74
N GLY A 235 -2.57 -0.55 16.87
CA GLY A 235 -2.85 0.83 17.28
C GLY A 235 -4.09 0.96 18.16
N GLU A 236 -5.19 0.29 17.78
CA GLU A 236 -6.42 0.24 18.59
C GLU A 236 -6.21 -0.44 19.95
N ALA A 237 -5.29 -1.42 20.02
CA ALA A 237 -4.86 -2.04 21.28
C ALA A 237 -3.94 -1.16 22.14
N GLY A 238 -3.59 0.05 21.67
CA GLY A 238 -2.69 0.97 22.38
C GLY A 238 -1.22 0.53 22.41
N ILE A 239 -0.85 -0.49 21.62
CA ILE A 239 0.54 -0.97 21.51
C ILE A 239 1.36 0.04 20.71
N PHE A 240 0.74 0.65 19.70
CA PHE A 240 1.31 1.81 19.01
C PHE A 240 0.76 3.09 19.64
N GLY A 241 1.60 4.12 19.75
CA GLY A 241 1.14 5.45 20.15
C GLY A 241 0.11 6.00 19.17
N SER A 242 -0.77 6.90 19.65
CA SER A 242 -1.82 7.56 18.84
C SER A 242 -1.29 8.27 17.59
N ASP A 243 -0.03 8.64 17.61
CA ASP A 243 0.62 9.47 16.58
C ASP A 243 1.22 8.61 15.45
N VAL A 244 1.09 7.28 15.54
CA VAL A 244 1.61 6.36 14.53
C VAL A 244 0.71 6.38 13.29
N PRO A 245 1.24 6.75 12.10
CA PRO A 245 0.46 6.76 10.87
C PRO A 245 -0.01 5.35 10.47
N SER A 246 -1.02 5.27 9.62
CA SER A 246 -1.46 4.00 9.04
C SER A 246 -0.33 3.34 8.24
N LEU A 247 -0.38 2.01 8.09
CA LEU A 247 0.60 1.30 7.25
C LEU A 247 0.66 1.85 5.81
N ARG A 248 -0.46 2.37 5.30
CA ARG A 248 -0.49 2.99 3.97
C ARG A 248 0.33 4.27 3.94
N GLU A 249 0.27 5.09 4.97
CA GLU A 249 1.04 6.33 5.11
C GLU A 249 2.52 6.04 5.36
N ILE A 250 2.83 5.03 6.18
CA ILE A 250 4.22 4.56 6.39
C ILE A 250 4.82 4.01 5.08
N ARG A 251 4.01 3.30 4.29
CA ARG A 251 4.43 2.75 2.98
C ARG A 251 4.37 3.76 1.85
N SER A 252 3.58 4.82 1.97
CA SER A 252 3.75 5.95 1.09
C SER A 252 5.08 6.57 1.44
N LEU A 253 6.10 6.22 0.65
CA LEU A 253 7.25 7.09 0.44
C LEU A 253 6.69 8.51 0.39
N GLY A 254 7.15 9.41 1.24
CA GLY A 254 6.74 10.80 1.18
C GLY A 254 6.93 11.37 -0.22
N GLN A 255 6.54 12.63 -0.44
CA GLN A 255 6.86 13.30 -1.69
C GLN A 255 8.37 13.19 -1.95
N ARG A 256 8.75 12.57 -3.06
CA ARG A 256 10.15 12.40 -3.46
C ARG A 256 10.71 13.78 -3.80
N THR A 257 11.98 14.01 -3.46
CA THR A 257 12.65 15.24 -3.89
C THR A 257 12.81 15.24 -5.42
N ILE A 258 13.08 16.40 -6.00
CA ILE A 258 13.23 16.54 -7.45
C ILE A 258 14.39 15.68 -7.97
N GLU A 259 15.49 15.63 -7.23
CA GLU A 259 16.69 14.84 -7.54
C GLU A 259 16.37 13.34 -7.55
N GLN A 260 15.55 12.91 -6.58
CA GLN A 260 15.06 11.53 -6.51
C GLN A 260 14.08 11.22 -7.63
N LEU A 261 13.27 12.20 -8.09
CA LEU A 261 12.34 12.04 -9.20
C LEU A 261 13.06 11.96 -10.56
N VAL A 262 14.07 12.81 -10.78
CA VAL A 262 14.89 12.80 -12.00
C VAL A 262 15.80 11.57 -12.01
N GLY A 263 16.42 11.23 -10.87
CA GLY A 263 17.32 10.08 -10.71
C GLY A 263 16.70 8.71 -10.97
N ARG A 264 15.37 8.63 -11.14
CA ARG A 264 14.66 7.42 -11.57
C ARG A 264 15.06 6.98 -12.98
N TYR A 265 15.50 7.93 -13.80
CA TYR A 265 15.90 7.69 -15.17
C TYR A 265 17.43 7.78 -15.24
N PRO A 266 18.14 6.75 -15.72
CA PRO A 266 19.59 6.75 -15.81
C PRO A 266 20.05 7.65 -16.96
N ILE A 267 19.97 8.96 -16.74
CA ILE A 267 20.51 10.00 -17.61
C ILE A 267 22.03 9.96 -17.49
N THR A 268 22.70 9.71 -18.60
CA THR A 268 24.17 9.61 -18.66
C THR A 268 24.80 11.00 -18.74
N CYS A 269 24.16 11.96 -19.42
CA CYS A 269 24.64 13.33 -19.48
C CYS A 269 24.41 14.04 -18.13
N GLY A 270 25.47 14.10 -17.30
CA GLY A 270 25.47 14.79 -16.01
C GLY A 270 24.97 16.24 -16.08
N PRO A 271 25.51 17.09 -16.98
CA PRO A 271 25.06 18.46 -17.15
C PRO A 271 23.57 18.58 -17.47
N MET A 272 23.02 17.70 -18.32
CA MET A 272 21.59 17.74 -18.63
C MET A 272 20.72 17.29 -17.45
N ARG A 273 21.19 16.30 -16.69
CA ARG A 273 20.51 15.87 -15.46
C ARG A 273 20.40 17.04 -14.48
N GLU A 274 21.48 17.79 -14.30
CA GLU A 274 21.50 18.99 -13.44
C GLU A 274 20.55 20.07 -13.96
N LEU A 275 20.56 20.36 -15.27
CA LEU A 275 19.61 21.30 -15.88
C LEU A 275 18.16 20.92 -15.58
N LEU A 276 17.80 19.63 -15.78
CA LEU A 276 16.44 19.16 -15.55
C LEU A 276 16.04 19.29 -14.08
N VAL A 277 16.96 19.01 -13.15
CA VAL A 277 16.74 19.22 -11.71
C VAL A 277 16.53 20.71 -11.41
N ASP A 278 17.39 21.58 -11.91
CA ASP A 278 17.32 23.02 -11.65
C ASP A 278 16.05 23.64 -12.23
N TYR A 279 15.66 23.26 -13.45
CA TYR A 279 14.42 23.72 -14.08
C TYR A 279 13.19 23.30 -13.25
N LEU A 280 13.15 22.04 -12.82
CA LEU A 280 12.04 21.54 -11.99
C LEU A 280 12.00 22.22 -10.62
N ARG A 281 13.17 22.58 -10.06
CA ARG A 281 13.28 23.29 -8.78
C ARG A 281 12.77 24.71 -8.89
N GLU A 282 13.10 25.40 -9.98
CA GLU A 282 12.57 26.74 -10.28
C GLU A 282 11.05 26.74 -10.44
N ARG A 283 10.48 25.70 -11.07
CA ARG A 283 9.02 25.56 -11.24
C ARG A 283 8.27 25.12 -9.98
N GLN A 284 8.93 24.43 -9.04
CA GLN A 284 8.30 23.77 -7.90
C GLN A 284 7.39 24.68 -7.05
N PRO A 285 7.77 25.92 -6.69
CA PRO A 285 6.97 26.76 -5.80
C PRO A 285 5.58 27.13 -6.36
N ALA A 286 5.42 27.10 -7.68
CA ALA A 286 4.20 27.52 -8.38
C ALA A 286 3.26 26.34 -8.72
N ILE A 287 3.62 25.09 -8.41
CA ILE A 287 2.87 23.90 -8.85
C ILE A 287 2.65 22.90 -7.73
N ASP A 288 1.55 22.15 -7.81
CA ASP A 288 1.33 21.00 -6.94
C ASP A 288 2.23 19.81 -7.32
N TYR A 289 2.39 18.87 -6.40
CA TYR A 289 3.25 17.69 -6.59
C TYR A 289 2.78 16.78 -7.75
N SER A 290 1.48 16.73 -8.04
CA SER A 290 0.97 15.91 -9.15
C SER A 290 1.37 16.49 -10.50
N ARG A 291 1.39 17.82 -10.63
CA ARG A 291 1.92 18.54 -11.79
C ARG A 291 3.43 18.38 -11.91
N LEU A 292 4.16 18.42 -10.79
CA LEU A 292 5.61 18.15 -10.78
C LEU A 292 5.92 16.75 -11.32
N LEU A 293 5.19 15.72 -10.89
CA LEU A 293 5.32 14.37 -11.43
C LEU A 293 4.98 14.32 -12.94
N GLY A 294 4.00 15.11 -13.37
CA GLY A 294 3.69 15.29 -14.78
C GLY A 294 4.90 15.84 -15.56
N LEU A 295 5.49 16.95 -15.10
CA LEU A 295 6.66 17.57 -15.72
C LEU A 295 7.84 16.60 -15.81
N VAL A 296 8.14 15.86 -14.74
CA VAL A 296 9.18 14.81 -14.74
C VAL A 296 8.91 13.76 -15.81
N ASN A 297 7.67 13.28 -15.93
CA ASN A 297 7.31 12.29 -16.94
C ASN A 297 7.44 12.82 -18.39
N HIS A 298 7.16 14.10 -18.61
CA HIS A 298 7.26 14.70 -19.94
C HIS A 298 8.71 15.02 -20.31
N LEU A 299 9.44 15.72 -19.44
CA LEU A 299 10.78 16.25 -19.71
C LEU A 299 11.88 15.21 -19.52
N VAL A 300 11.79 14.41 -18.45
CA VAL A 300 12.86 13.46 -18.11
C VAL A 300 12.63 12.17 -18.87
N ARG A 301 11.48 11.52 -18.66
CA ARG A 301 11.21 10.20 -19.27
C ARG A 301 10.95 10.27 -20.77
N SER A 302 9.97 11.08 -21.18
CA SER A 302 9.44 11.03 -22.54
C SER A 302 10.26 11.84 -23.54
N PHE A 303 11.14 12.73 -23.05
CA PHE A 303 11.98 13.58 -23.87
C PHE A 303 13.45 13.17 -23.75
N TRP A 304 14.15 13.57 -22.68
CA TRP A 304 15.59 13.42 -22.65
C TRP A 304 16.07 11.97 -22.56
N PHE A 305 15.44 11.16 -21.70
CA PHE A 305 15.83 9.77 -21.56
C PHE A 305 15.57 8.95 -22.85
N ASP A 306 14.47 9.23 -23.56
CA ASP A 306 14.23 8.62 -24.88
C ASP A 306 15.28 9.06 -25.91
N LEU A 307 15.68 10.33 -25.89
CA LEU A 307 16.73 10.84 -26.77
C LEU A 307 18.07 10.14 -26.52
N GLU A 308 18.52 10.05 -25.26
CA GLU A 308 19.78 9.38 -24.92
C GLU A 308 19.76 7.88 -25.28
N GLN A 309 18.63 7.19 -25.08
CA GLN A 309 18.51 5.77 -25.45
C GLN A 309 18.73 5.53 -26.95
N HIS A 310 18.33 6.47 -27.79
CA HIS A 310 18.40 6.32 -29.25
C HIS A 310 19.58 7.07 -29.88
N HIS A 311 20.17 8.02 -29.15
CA HIS A 311 21.32 8.81 -29.55
C HIS A 311 22.31 8.91 -28.38
N PRO A 312 23.07 7.83 -28.09
CA PRO A 312 24.05 7.83 -27.00
C PRO A 312 25.07 8.95 -27.17
N GLY A 313 25.37 9.65 -26.08
CA GLY A 313 26.30 10.79 -26.08
C GLY A 313 25.68 12.13 -26.48
N ILE A 314 24.36 12.20 -26.71
CA ILE A 314 23.68 13.49 -26.87
C ILE A 314 23.77 14.30 -25.56
N ASP A 315 24.15 15.56 -25.68
CA ASP A 315 24.41 16.46 -24.54
C ASP A 315 23.83 17.88 -24.74
N SER A 316 23.23 18.16 -25.89
CA SER A 316 22.73 19.49 -26.27
C SER A 316 21.22 19.53 -26.51
N LEU A 317 20.58 20.63 -26.11
CA LEU A 317 19.19 20.96 -26.47
C LEU A 317 19.04 21.46 -27.91
N ARG A 318 20.13 21.77 -28.62
CA ARG A 318 20.08 22.12 -30.04
C ARG A 318 19.97 20.86 -30.89
N LEU A 319 18.76 20.30 -30.95
CA LEU A 319 18.51 19.03 -31.64
C LEU A 319 18.57 19.17 -33.16
N PRO A 320 19.34 18.32 -33.87
CA PRO A 320 19.24 18.19 -35.32
C PRO A 320 17.80 17.83 -35.74
N ARG A 321 17.36 18.33 -36.90
CA ARG A 321 15.98 18.13 -37.39
C ARG A 321 15.60 16.65 -37.48
N GLU A 322 16.54 15.80 -37.91
CA GLU A 322 16.33 14.35 -38.02
C GLU A 322 16.12 13.68 -36.66
N VAL A 323 16.93 14.06 -35.65
CA VAL A 323 16.83 13.55 -34.27
C VAL A 323 15.48 13.94 -33.66
N ALA A 324 15.11 15.22 -33.78
CA ALA A 324 13.82 15.72 -33.31
C ALA A 324 12.64 15.04 -34.04
N GLY A 325 12.74 14.84 -35.35
CA GLY A 325 11.71 14.16 -36.14
C GLY A 325 11.56 12.68 -35.79
N ALA A 326 12.67 11.96 -35.55
CA ALA A 326 12.67 10.57 -35.11
C ALA A 326 12.04 10.43 -33.71
N TRP A 327 12.44 11.29 -32.78
CA TRP A 327 11.87 11.33 -31.42
C TRP A 327 10.36 11.62 -31.43
N LYS A 328 9.90 12.64 -32.17
CA LYS A 328 8.46 12.95 -32.28
C LYS A 328 7.65 11.77 -32.84
N ARG A 329 8.20 11.02 -33.79
CA ARG A 329 7.56 9.80 -34.32
C ARG A 329 7.42 8.72 -33.25
N ARG A 330 8.48 8.42 -32.49
CA ARG A 330 8.45 7.45 -31.40
C ARG A 330 7.48 7.85 -30.29
N LEU A 331 7.45 9.13 -29.93
CA LEU A 331 6.57 9.62 -28.86
C LEU A 331 5.07 9.43 -29.17
N ARG A 332 4.70 9.37 -30.45
CA ARG A 332 3.32 9.30 -30.90
C ARG A 332 2.64 7.98 -30.57
N THR A 333 3.39 6.90 -30.45
CA THR A 333 2.88 5.57 -30.12
C THR A 333 3.38 5.11 -28.76
N LYS A 334 2.67 4.17 -28.15
CA LYS A 334 3.10 3.42 -26.98
C LYS A 334 2.63 1.98 -27.09
N THR A 335 3.48 1.05 -26.70
CA THR A 335 3.07 -0.34 -26.49
C THR A 335 2.19 -0.40 -25.24
N THR A 336 1.01 -0.99 -25.35
CA THR A 336 0.10 -1.20 -24.22
C THR A 336 -0.30 -2.67 -24.21
N THR A 337 -0.06 -3.33 -23.08
CA THR A 337 -0.51 -4.70 -22.84
C THR A 337 -2.00 -4.68 -22.51
N VAL A 338 -2.80 -5.40 -23.29
CA VAL A 338 -4.25 -5.53 -23.10
C VAL A 338 -4.58 -7.00 -22.92
N LEU A 339 -5.44 -7.30 -21.94
CA LEU A 339 -5.97 -8.64 -21.76
C LEU A 339 -7.04 -8.88 -22.84
N ARG A 340 -6.80 -9.82 -23.75
CA ARG A 340 -7.73 -10.23 -24.80
C ARG A 340 -7.91 -11.74 -24.70
N ASP A 341 -9.16 -12.18 -24.53
CA ASP A 341 -9.51 -13.60 -24.45
C ASP A 341 -8.73 -14.39 -23.39
N GLY A 342 -8.35 -13.74 -22.29
CA GLY A 342 -7.60 -14.34 -21.18
C GLY A 342 -6.07 -14.28 -21.32
N GLU A 343 -5.55 -13.86 -22.48
CA GLU A 343 -4.12 -13.70 -22.72
C GLU A 343 -3.69 -12.22 -22.76
N LEU A 344 -2.46 -11.95 -22.31
CA LEU A 344 -1.86 -10.62 -22.34
C LEU A 344 -1.24 -10.40 -23.72
N VAL A 345 -1.86 -9.54 -24.53
CA VAL A 345 -1.36 -9.19 -25.86
C VAL A 345 -0.81 -7.77 -25.84
N GLU A 346 0.39 -7.57 -26.38
CA GLU A 346 0.96 -6.25 -26.58
C GLU A 346 0.41 -5.60 -27.85
N ILE A 347 -0.21 -4.43 -27.71
CA ILE A 347 -0.79 -3.68 -28.82
C ILE A 347 -0.13 -2.31 -28.87
N GLU A 348 0.34 -1.90 -30.05
CA GLU A 348 0.74 -0.52 -30.28
C GLU A 348 -0.50 0.39 -30.34
N SER A 349 -0.50 1.40 -29.48
CA SER A 349 -1.61 2.36 -29.38
C SER A 349 -1.09 3.79 -29.47
N GLU A 350 -1.90 4.69 -30.03
CA GLU A 350 -1.59 6.12 -30.06
C GLU A 350 -1.52 6.67 -28.62
N ARG A 351 -0.48 7.44 -28.30
CA ARG A 351 -0.32 8.06 -26.98
C ARG A 351 -1.35 9.17 -26.80
N ILE A 352 -2.30 8.97 -25.88
CA ILE A 352 -3.35 9.94 -25.56
C ILE A 352 -2.79 11.30 -25.09
N GLY A 353 -1.61 11.31 -24.44
CA GLY A 353 -0.92 12.50 -23.93
C GLY A 353 0.16 13.10 -24.84
N TYR A 354 0.16 12.78 -26.13
CA TYR A 354 1.21 13.21 -27.08
C TYR A 354 1.33 14.73 -27.16
N ILE A 355 0.21 15.43 -27.35
CA ILE A 355 0.19 16.89 -27.52
C ILE A 355 0.57 17.58 -26.21
N GLU A 356 0.11 17.07 -25.06
CA GLU A 356 0.47 17.59 -23.75
C GLU A 356 1.97 17.48 -23.48
N THR A 357 2.60 16.38 -23.93
CA THR A 357 4.06 16.21 -23.84
C THR A 357 4.77 17.26 -24.71
N LEU A 358 4.36 17.42 -25.97
CA LEU A 358 4.94 18.42 -26.86
C LEU A 358 4.77 19.85 -26.35
N ALA A 359 3.58 20.18 -25.85
CA ALA A 359 3.31 21.51 -25.29
C ALA A 359 4.20 21.78 -24.07
N THR A 360 4.38 20.78 -23.20
CA THR A 360 5.25 20.88 -22.01
C THR A 360 6.71 21.11 -22.39
N ILE A 361 7.21 20.38 -23.40
CA ILE A 361 8.60 20.55 -23.87
C ILE A 361 8.76 21.89 -24.59
N ARG A 362 7.77 22.34 -25.37
CA ARG A 362 7.82 23.67 -25.97
C ARG A 362 7.87 24.77 -24.90
N ALA A 363 7.07 24.64 -23.83
CA ALA A 363 7.13 25.56 -22.70
C ALA A 363 8.53 25.57 -22.07
N PHE A 364 9.10 24.39 -21.78
CA PHE A 364 10.46 24.26 -21.26
C PHE A 364 11.52 25.03 -22.09
N TYR A 365 11.51 24.89 -23.42
CA TYR A 365 12.45 25.64 -24.27
C TYR A 365 12.23 27.16 -24.23
N LEU A 366 10.98 27.60 -24.15
CA LEU A 366 10.65 29.02 -24.06
C LEU A 366 11.00 29.60 -22.70
N ASP A 367 10.78 28.84 -21.62
CA ASP A 367 11.15 29.24 -20.26
C ASP A 367 12.66 29.43 -20.14
N LEU A 368 13.45 28.51 -20.70
CA LEU A 368 14.91 28.67 -20.72
C LEU A 368 15.36 29.93 -21.45
N ALA A 369 14.70 30.27 -22.57
CA ALA A 369 15.01 31.49 -23.32
C ALA A 369 14.62 32.76 -22.57
N ASP A 370 13.49 32.73 -21.85
CA ASP A 370 12.99 33.85 -21.05
C ASP A 370 13.83 34.06 -19.79
N TRP A 371 14.08 33.00 -19.02
CA TRP A 371 14.89 33.04 -17.80
C TRP A 371 16.36 33.35 -18.06
N ALA A 372 16.88 33.08 -19.25
CA ALA A 372 18.22 33.51 -19.65
C ALA A 372 18.36 35.03 -19.76
N LEU A 373 17.26 35.78 -19.88
CA LEU A 373 17.28 37.24 -19.83
C LEU A 373 17.46 37.75 -18.39
N GLU A 374 16.96 37.00 -17.40
CA GLU A 374 17.03 37.34 -15.98
C GLU A 374 18.32 36.83 -15.32
N ASP A 375 18.71 35.57 -15.57
CA ASP A 375 19.96 34.96 -15.12
C ASP A 375 20.69 34.28 -16.30
N PRO A 376 21.50 35.06 -17.05
CA PRO A 376 22.22 34.56 -18.21
C PRO A 376 23.26 33.48 -17.87
N THR A 377 23.83 33.51 -16.66
CA THR A 377 24.88 32.57 -16.26
C THR A 377 24.33 31.17 -16.03
N ARG A 378 23.13 31.08 -15.44
CA ARG A 378 22.47 29.81 -15.13
C ARG A 378 21.76 29.22 -16.33
N TRP A 379 20.98 30.02 -17.07
CA TRP A 379 20.09 29.51 -18.13
C TRP A 379 20.62 29.75 -19.55
N GLY A 380 21.46 30.77 -19.75
CA GLY A 380 22.00 31.15 -21.06
C GLY A 380 22.68 30.01 -21.84
N PRO A 381 23.53 29.17 -21.21
CA PRO A 381 24.17 28.04 -21.91
C PRO A 381 23.18 27.02 -22.51
N TRP A 382 21.95 26.98 -22.02
CA TRP A 382 20.93 25.99 -22.39
C TRP A 382 19.93 26.50 -23.42
N VAL A 383 20.01 27.77 -23.81
CA VAL A 383 19.08 28.37 -24.79
C VAL A 383 19.30 27.75 -26.16
N ALA A 384 18.24 27.14 -26.72
CA ALA A 384 18.28 26.46 -28.00
C ALA A 384 17.00 26.65 -28.81
N PRO A 385 17.06 26.52 -30.15
CA PRO A 385 15.86 26.53 -31.00
C PRO A 385 14.89 25.40 -30.61
N CYS A 386 13.62 25.74 -30.40
CA CYS A 386 12.61 24.75 -30.04
C CYS A 386 12.31 23.80 -31.22
N PRO A 387 12.41 22.46 -31.04
CA PRO A 387 12.18 21.47 -32.10
C PRO A 387 10.69 21.24 -32.46
N ILE A 388 9.78 21.96 -31.78
CA ILE A 388 8.34 21.77 -31.84
C ILE A 388 7.72 23.00 -32.50
N SER A 389 7.12 22.83 -33.67
CA SER A 389 6.45 23.91 -34.41
C SER A 389 5.04 24.20 -33.86
N GLN A 390 4.41 25.30 -34.29
CA GLN A 390 2.99 25.50 -33.98
C GLN A 390 2.09 24.43 -34.61
N GLU A 391 2.47 23.90 -35.76
CA GLU A 391 1.72 22.86 -36.46
C GLU A 391 1.74 21.53 -35.69
N ASP A 392 2.85 21.20 -35.03
CA ASP A 392 2.97 20.04 -34.14
C ASP A 392 1.95 20.08 -32.99
N LEU A 393 1.49 21.28 -32.60
CA LEU A 393 0.50 21.51 -31.53
C LEU A 393 -0.93 21.65 -32.05
N SER A 394 -1.18 21.45 -33.34
CA SER A 394 -2.51 21.56 -33.94
C SER A 394 -3.51 20.58 -33.31
N ARG A 395 -4.41 21.11 -32.47
CA ARG A 395 -5.41 20.32 -31.73
C ARG A 395 -6.59 19.85 -32.58
N ARG A 396 -6.75 20.38 -33.81
CA ARG A 396 -7.95 20.17 -34.65
C ARG A 396 -8.19 18.70 -34.99
N TRP A 397 -7.13 17.96 -35.31
CA TRP A 397 -7.21 16.53 -35.60
C TRP A 397 -7.37 15.67 -34.34
N PHE A 398 -6.74 16.08 -33.24
CA PHE A 398 -6.82 15.39 -31.96
C PHE A 398 -8.23 15.45 -31.35
N PHE A 399 -8.87 16.62 -31.32
CA PHE A 399 -10.25 16.74 -30.83
C PHE A 399 -11.23 15.92 -31.67
N ARG A 400 -11.07 15.91 -33.00
CA ARG A 400 -11.91 15.11 -33.90
C ARG A 400 -11.76 13.61 -33.64
N ARG A 401 -10.53 13.12 -33.50
CA ARG A 401 -10.25 11.70 -33.19
C ARG A 401 -10.67 11.32 -31.76
N ARG A 402 -10.45 12.20 -30.78
CA ARG A 402 -10.92 12.01 -29.40
C ARG A 402 -12.45 11.93 -29.35
N LYS A 403 -13.14 12.83 -30.05
CA LYS A 403 -14.60 12.80 -30.19
C LYS A 403 -15.05 11.51 -30.87
N ALA A 404 -14.44 11.10 -31.98
CA ALA A 404 -14.76 9.83 -32.64
C ALA A 404 -14.57 8.62 -31.71
N ARG A 405 -13.50 8.58 -30.90
CA ARG A 405 -13.27 7.52 -29.89
C ARG A 405 -14.31 7.57 -28.77
N MET A 406 -14.66 8.76 -28.29
CA MET A 406 -15.72 8.94 -27.30
C MET A 406 -17.05 8.47 -27.86
N ASP A 407 -17.41 8.87 -29.08
CA ASP A 407 -18.63 8.49 -29.76
C ASP A 407 -18.68 6.97 -30.01
N SER A 408 -17.57 6.32 -30.40
CA SER A 408 -17.49 4.85 -30.53
C SER A 408 -17.74 4.16 -29.20
N ARG A 409 -17.04 4.57 -28.13
CA ARG A 409 -17.25 4.02 -26.79
C ARG A 409 -18.67 4.24 -26.29
N THR A 410 -19.25 5.40 -26.59
CA THR A 410 -20.65 5.68 -26.28
C THR A 410 -21.55 4.71 -27.02
N ARG A 411 -21.40 4.53 -28.34
CA ARG A 411 -22.21 3.57 -29.13
C ARG A 411 -22.06 2.13 -28.66
N GLU A 412 -20.86 1.70 -28.30
CA GLU A 412 -20.60 0.36 -27.77
C GLU A 412 -21.24 0.14 -26.40
N ARG A 413 -21.28 1.17 -25.55
CA ARG A 413 -21.71 1.05 -24.14
C ARG A 413 -23.17 1.45 -23.91
N LEU A 414 -23.76 2.30 -24.76
CA LEU A 414 -25.14 2.78 -24.65
C LEU A 414 -26.15 1.64 -24.52
N PRO A 415 -26.04 0.52 -25.27
CA PRO A 415 -27.00 -0.59 -25.16
C PRO A 415 -26.98 -1.27 -23.77
N GLY A 416 -25.86 -1.22 -23.06
CA GLY A 416 -25.74 -1.76 -21.70
C GLY A 416 -26.14 -0.77 -20.60
N LEU A 417 -26.43 0.49 -20.94
CA LEU A 417 -26.79 1.52 -19.97
C LEU A 417 -28.09 1.20 -19.21
N PRO A 418 -29.18 0.71 -19.85
CA PRO A 418 -30.39 0.33 -19.11
C PRO A 418 -30.13 -0.72 -18.03
N VAL A 419 -29.34 -1.75 -18.34
CA VAL A 419 -28.96 -2.81 -17.39
C VAL A 419 -28.15 -2.25 -16.23
N LEU A 420 -27.20 -1.36 -16.50
CA LEU A 420 -26.42 -0.69 -15.46
C LEU A 420 -27.30 0.20 -14.58
N VAL A 421 -28.23 0.95 -15.17
CA VAL A 421 -29.18 1.80 -14.43
C VAL A 421 -30.11 0.95 -13.57
N GLU A 422 -30.63 -0.15 -14.10
CA GLU A 422 -31.47 -1.09 -13.36
C GLU A 422 -30.70 -1.73 -12.20
N THR A 423 -29.49 -2.25 -12.46
CA THR A 423 -28.63 -2.86 -11.44
C THR A 423 -28.27 -1.86 -10.33
N THR A 424 -27.86 -0.64 -10.70
CA THR A 424 -27.51 0.40 -9.73
C THR A 424 -28.74 0.93 -8.97
N SER A 425 -29.90 0.98 -9.61
CA SER A 425 -31.18 1.34 -8.97
C SER A 425 -31.62 0.27 -7.99
N HIS A 426 -31.49 -1.01 -8.36
CA HIS A 426 -31.73 -2.14 -7.46
C HIS A 426 -30.80 -2.06 -6.24
N TRP A 427 -29.49 -1.91 -6.46
CA TRP A 427 -28.53 -1.78 -5.37
C TRP A 427 -28.81 -0.57 -4.48
N ARG A 428 -29.21 0.57 -5.06
CA ARG A 428 -29.59 1.76 -4.31
C ARG A 428 -30.84 1.50 -3.47
N HIS A 429 -31.84 0.79 -4.01
CA HIS A 429 -33.05 0.43 -3.30
C HIS A 429 -32.74 -0.51 -2.13
N GLU A 430 -32.01 -1.61 -2.39
CA GLU A 430 -31.57 -2.56 -1.36
C GLU A 430 -30.76 -1.83 -0.26
N SER A 431 -29.81 -0.97 -0.65
CA SER A 431 -28.99 -0.21 0.30
C SER A 431 -29.81 0.77 1.13
N ARG A 432 -30.82 1.40 0.53
CA ARG A 432 -31.71 2.34 1.23
C ARG A 432 -32.63 1.61 2.20
N GLU A 433 -33.15 0.45 1.82
CA GLU A 433 -33.95 -0.41 2.69
C GLU A 433 -33.10 -0.91 3.87
N LEU A 434 -31.90 -1.42 3.59
CA LEU A 434 -30.94 -1.84 4.62
C LEU A 434 -30.59 -0.72 5.59
N LEU A 435 -30.35 0.50 5.08
CA LEU A 435 -30.12 1.66 5.93
C LEU A 435 -31.36 2.00 6.76
N ALA A 436 -32.54 2.09 6.16
CA ALA A 436 -33.77 2.47 6.85
C ALA A 436 -34.11 1.49 7.99
N VAL A 437 -34.07 0.18 7.72
CA VAL A 437 -34.33 -0.85 8.74
C VAL A 437 -33.20 -0.91 9.76
N GLY A 438 -31.94 -0.78 9.32
CA GLY A 438 -30.77 -0.77 10.20
C GLY A 438 -30.74 0.42 11.16
N THR A 439 -31.23 1.60 10.75
CA THR A 439 -31.28 2.80 11.62
C THR A 439 -32.37 2.69 12.70
N GLN A 440 -33.41 1.89 12.45
CA GLN A 440 -34.52 1.64 13.39
C GLN A 440 -34.27 0.42 14.29
N THR A 441 -33.29 -0.41 13.95
CA THR A 441 -32.97 -1.63 14.69
C THR A 441 -31.93 -1.32 15.78
N PRO A 442 -32.17 -1.71 17.05
CA PRO A 442 -31.19 -1.53 18.12
C PRO A 442 -29.85 -2.21 17.79
N PRO A 443 -28.70 -1.61 18.18
CA PRO A 443 -27.38 -2.21 17.96
C PRO A 443 -27.32 -3.63 18.53
N GLY A 444 -26.79 -4.57 17.75
CA GLY A 444 -26.69 -5.97 18.15
C GLY A 444 -27.92 -6.84 17.88
N GLN A 445 -29.06 -6.31 17.40
CA GLN A 445 -30.20 -7.13 16.97
C GLN A 445 -30.15 -7.43 15.46
N THR A 446 -30.45 -8.67 15.09
CA THR A 446 -30.55 -9.07 13.67
C THR A 446 -31.87 -8.58 13.08
N PHE A 447 -31.82 -8.02 11.88
CA PHE A 447 -33.00 -7.64 11.08
C PHE A 447 -32.89 -8.22 9.68
N THR A 448 -34.01 -8.27 8.96
CA THR A 448 -34.05 -8.66 7.55
C THR A 448 -34.43 -7.43 6.73
N ALA A 449 -33.64 -7.10 5.72
CA ALA A 449 -33.96 -6.07 4.73
C ALA A 449 -33.49 -6.53 3.35
N ALA A 450 -34.24 -6.21 2.31
CA ALA A 450 -33.98 -6.63 0.94
C ALA A 450 -33.80 -8.16 0.80
N GLY A 451 -34.56 -8.95 1.57
CA GLY A 451 -34.51 -10.41 1.57
C GLY A 451 -33.22 -11.02 2.14
N LYS A 452 -32.35 -10.22 2.79
CA LYS A 452 -31.09 -10.66 3.39
C LYS A 452 -31.06 -10.38 4.89
N PRO A 453 -30.58 -11.32 5.73
CA PRO A 453 -30.35 -11.04 7.14
C PRO A 453 -29.14 -10.11 7.32
N ALA A 454 -29.28 -9.10 8.16
CA ALA A 454 -28.27 -8.10 8.50
C ALA A 454 -28.32 -7.76 10.01
N GLN A 455 -27.28 -7.13 10.54
CA GLN A 455 -27.20 -6.69 11.94
C GLN A 455 -26.56 -5.29 11.98
N PRO A 456 -27.13 -4.29 12.67
CA PRO A 456 -26.53 -2.97 12.76
C PRO A 456 -25.22 -3.08 13.56
N GLY A 457 -24.12 -2.62 12.98
CA GLY A 457 -22.83 -2.61 13.65
C GLY A 457 -22.86 -1.70 14.87
N ILE A 458 -22.31 -2.15 15.99
CA ILE A 458 -22.09 -1.32 17.17
C ILE A 458 -20.91 -0.40 16.85
N PHE A 459 -21.21 0.80 16.35
CA PHE A 459 -20.20 1.85 16.13
C PHE A 459 -20.34 2.90 17.23
N VAL A 460 -19.40 2.92 18.16
CA VAL A 460 -19.22 4.06 19.07
C VAL A 460 -18.35 5.07 18.33
N ASN A 461 -18.95 6.22 18.03
CA ASN A 461 -18.46 7.41 17.31
C ASN A 461 -18.51 7.38 15.77
N ALA A 462 -19.07 8.49 15.27
CA ALA A 462 -19.54 8.73 13.93
C ALA A 462 -18.41 8.89 12.90
N ASP A 463 -18.41 8.06 11.87
CA ASP A 463 -18.18 8.44 10.48
C ASP A 463 -18.54 7.27 9.55
N ILE A 464 -19.32 7.58 8.50
CA ILE A 464 -20.15 6.63 7.75
C ILE A 464 -19.32 5.80 6.74
N ALA A 465 -19.36 4.47 6.85
CA ALA A 465 -19.04 3.55 5.76
C ALA A 465 -19.93 2.29 5.81
N MET A 466 -20.96 2.22 4.95
CA MET A 466 -21.72 0.99 4.70
C MET A 466 -20.94 0.07 3.75
N GLY A 467 -20.59 -1.12 4.23
CA GLY A 467 -20.06 -2.21 3.41
C GLY A 467 -21.13 -3.27 3.13
N LEU A 468 -21.44 -3.48 1.84
CA LEU A 468 -22.24 -4.63 1.39
C LEU A 468 -21.32 -5.70 0.79
N ALA A 469 -21.51 -6.94 1.24
CA ALA A 469 -20.82 -8.12 0.74
C ALA A 469 -21.54 -8.69 -0.50
N GLY A 470 -20.85 -8.71 -1.64
CA GLY A 470 -21.23 -9.33 -2.91
C GLY A 470 -20.08 -9.16 -3.93
N PRO A 471 -19.94 -10.02 -4.96
CA PRO A 471 -18.73 -10.04 -5.79
C PRO A 471 -18.71 -8.85 -6.74
N ILE A 472 -18.04 -7.77 -6.35
CA ILE A 472 -17.85 -6.59 -7.19
C ILE A 472 -16.53 -6.73 -7.95
N SER A 473 -16.64 -6.97 -9.26
CA SER A 473 -15.56 -6.73 -10.21
C SER A 473 -15.13 -5.26 -10.12
N ARG A 474 -13.85 -5.03 -9.80
CA ARG A 474 -13.27 -3.71 -9.56
C ARG A 474 -13.41 -2.78 -10.77
N CYS A 475 -14.36 -1.86 -10.74
CA CYS A 475 -14.33 -0.63 -11.50
C CYS A 475 -13.87 0.52 -10.58
N ARG A 476 -12.67 1.04 -10.83
CA ARG A 476 -12.04 2.11 -10.05
C ARG A 476 -12.51 3.46 -10.59
N SER A 477 -13.44 4.12 -9.91
CA SER A 477 -13.72 5.55 -10.09
C SER A 477 -13.56 6.27 -8.74
N GLN A 478 -12.50 7.07 -8.62
CA GLN A 478 -12.31 8.00 -7.50
C GLN A 478 -13.34 9.13 -7.63
N ILE A 479 -14.22 9.24 -6.66
CA ILE A 479 -15.02 10.44 -6.41
C ILE A 479 -14.55 10.98 -5.06
N HIS A 480 -13.96 12.17 -5.08
CA HIS A 480 -13.68 12.95 -3.87
C HIS A 480 -14.96 13.66 -3.45
N CYS A 481 -15.47 13.34 -2.26
CA CYS A 481 -16.45 14.18 -1.57
C CYS A 481 -15.70 15.12 -0.63
N ALA A 482 -15.92 16.43 -0.76
CA ALA A 482 -15.47 17.44 0.19
C ALA A 482 -16.41 17.49 1.40
N PRO A 483 -15.91 17.69 2.64
CA PRO A 483 -16.75 17.76 3.82
C PRO A 483 -17.35 19.16 3.96
N SER A 484 -18.69 19.24 3.96
CA SER A 484 -19.43 20.41 4.40
C SER A 484 -19.70 20.32 5.90
N SER A 485 -19.09 21.24 6.64
CA SER A 485 -19.21 21.51 8.07
C SER A 485 -20.65 21.79 8.51
N CYS A 486 -21.12 21.11 9.55
CA CYS A 486 -22.27 21.54 10.34
C CYS A 486 -22.09 21.05 11.79
N SER A 487 -21.61 21.93 12.65
CA SER A 487 -21.57 21.75 14.10
C SER A 487 -22.49 22.80 14.73
N THR A 488 -23.49 22.34 15.46
CA THR A 488 -24.31 23.19 16.33
C THR A 488 -24.31 22.54 17.70
N LEU A 489 -23.98 23.31 18.74
CA LEU A 489 -24.64 23.37 20.06
C LEU A 489 -24.00 24.55 20.86
N PRO A 490 -24.69 25.12 21.86
CA PRO A 490 -24.87 26.57 21.97
C PRO A 490 -24.26 27.18 23.25
N GLY A 491 -24.09 28.50 23.24
CA GLY A 491 -23.90 29.25 24.50
C GLY A 491 -23.26 30.62 24.31
N HIS A 492 -24.00 31.64 24.73
CA HIS A 492 -23.57 33.00 25.10
C HIS A 492 -23.46 34.11 24.03
N SER A 493 -24.31 35.09 24.30
CA SER A 493 -24.53 36.44 23.78
C SER A 493 -23.33 37.38 23.78
N CYS A 494 -23.22 38.17 22.72
CA CYS A 494 -22.94 39.63 22.69
C CYS A 494 -23.22 40.12 21.26
N THR A 495 -24.26 40.92 20.99
CA THR A 495 -24.25 42.40 20.89
C THR A 495 -22.96 42.96 20.30
N SER A 496 -22.91 43.85 19.31
CA SER A 496 -23.87 44.56 18.46
C SER A 496 -23.00 45.34 17.43
N GLN A 497 -23.63 46.09 16.51
CA GLN A 497 -23.04 47.18 15.70
C GLN A 497 -22.17 46.76 14.50
N ILE A 498 -22.24 47.37 13.31
CA ILE A 498 -22.94 48.55 12.78
C ILE A 498 -22.81 48.47 11.23
N TRP A 499 -23.90 48.81 10.51
CA TRP A 499 -24.05 49.61 9.27
C TRP A 499 -22.93 49.62 8.19
N GLN A 500 -23.15 49.71 6.88
CA GLN A 500 -24.31 49.87 6.00
C GLN A 500 -23.84 49.86 4.52
N HIS A 501 -24.74 49.48 3.61
CA HIS A 501 -24.93 49.85 2.17
C HIS A 501 -23.71 50.13 1.27
N SER A 502 -23.57 49.54 0.07
CA SER A 502 -24.55 49.52 -1.03
C SER A 502 -24.12 48.62 -2.20
N ASP A 503 -25.13 48.10 -2.91
CA ASP A 503 -25.23 47.78 -4.34
C ASP A 503 -24.16 46.95 -5.07
N SER A 504 -24.54 45.73 -5.45
CA SER A 504 -24.45 45.22 -6.84
C SER A 504 -25.08 43.82 -6.96
N ALA A 505 -26.38 43.77 -7.26
CA ALA A 505 -27.06 42.55 -7.68
C ALA A 505 -26.92 42.35 -9.21
N SER A 506 -25.77 41.85 -9.67
CA SER A 506 -25.67 41.09 -10.93
C SER A 506 -24.26 40.49 -10.99
N VAL A 507 -24.17 39.19 -11.30
CA VAL A 507 -22.97 38.41 -11.74
C VAL A 507 -22.99 36.96 -11.21
N VAL A 508 -23.64 36.65 -10.08
CA VAL A 508 -23.52 35.29 -9.49
C VAL A 508 -24.53 34.26 -10.04
N ARG A 509 -25.53 34.63 -10.85
CA ARG A 509 -26.48 33.66 -11.46
C ARG A 509 -26.04 33.03 -12.79
N SER A 510 -24.83 33.28 -13.29
CA SER A 510 -24.36 32.76 -14.60
C SER A 510 -23.43 31.53 -14.52
N SER A 511 -22.75 31.29 -13.39
CA SER A 511 -21.74 30.22 -13.31
C SER A 511 -22.27 28.83 -12.96
N TYR A 512 -23.51 28.70 -12.47
CA TYR A 512 -24.03 27.39 -12.03
C TYR A 512 -24.65 26.55 -13.16
N TRP A 513 -25.02 27.16 -14.30
CA TRP A 513 -25.64 26.45 -15.44
C TRP A 513 -24.66 26.07 -16.57
N ARG A 514 -23.39 26.50 -16.53
CA ARG A 514 -22.37 26.12 -17.52
C ARG A 514 -21.63 24.82 -17.22
N THR A 515 -21.62 24.36 -15.96
CA THR A 515 -20.82 23.20 -15.53
C THR A 515 -21.56 21.86 -15.72
N ILE A 516 -22.89 21.86 -15.85
CA ILE A 516 -23.68 20.64 -16.06
C ILE A 516 -23.81 20.27 -17.55
N ARG A 517 -23.55 21.20 -18.48
CA ARG A 517 -23.67 20.97 -19.93
C ARG A 517 -22.48 20.21 -20.56
N TYR A 518 -21.43 19.91 -19.82
CA TYR A 518 -20.23 19.21 -20.31
C TYR A 518 -20.11 17.73 -19.90
N GLN A 519 -21.02 17.20 -19.08
CA GLN A 519 -20.94 15.82 -18.58
C GLN A 519 -22.05 14.85 -19.02
N CYS A 520 -23.11 15.32 -19.70
CA CYS A 520 -24.12 14.44 -20.29
C CYS A 520 -24.41 14.87 -21.74
N GLY A 521 -23.77 14.21 -22.70
CA GLY A 521 -24.09 14.35 -24.12
C GLY A 521 -25.15 13.33 -24.53
N PHE A 522 -26.44 13.68 -24.38
CA PHE A 522 -27.57 13.25 -25.21
C PHE A 522 -28.87 13.82 -24.64
N PHE A 523 -29.56 14.71 -25.38
CA PHE A 523 -31.01 14.70 -25.52
C PHE A 523 -31.37 15.52 -26.76
N ALA A 524 -32.04 14.85 -27.69
CA ALA A 524 -32.66 15.44 -28.87
C ALA A 524 -34.00 16.06 -28.43
N GLU A 525 -34.21 17.33 -28.78
CA GLU A 525 -35.53 17.97 -28.69
C GLU A 525 -36.41 17.43 -29.83
N VAL A 526 -37.35 16.56 -29.48
CA VAL A 526 -38.53 16.30 -30.32
C VAL A 526 -39.56 17.35 -29.91
N GLY A 527 -39.83 18.27 -30.83
CA GLY A 527 -40.84 19.30 -30.67
C GLY A 527 -42.25 18.70 -30.61
N VAL A 528 -43.06 19.26 -29.72
CA VAL A 528 -44.51 19.28 -29.84
C VAL A 528 -44.92 20.74 -29.77
N GLY A 529 -45.47 21.22 -30.88
CA GLY A 529 -45.89 22.59 -31.05
C GLY A 529 -47.13 22.93 -30.24
N VAL A 530 -47.20 24.18 -29.80
CA VAL A 530 -48.45 24.89 -29.60
C VAL A 530 -48.28 26.30 -30.19
N THR A 531 -49.32 26.67 -30.92
CA THR A 531 -49.54 27.78 -31.84
C THR A 531 -49.60 29.19 -31.24
N GLY A 532 -49.30 30.20 -32.06
CA GLY A 532 -49.66 31.63 -31.90
C GLY A 532 -48.47 32.53 -32.23
N GLY A 533 -48.32 33.05 -33.46
CA GLY A 533 -48.95 34.31 -33.89
C GLY A 533 -48.38 35.48 -33.08
N THR A 534 -47.57 36.40 -33.58
CA THR A 534 -47.95 37.43 -34.56
C THR A 534 -46.70 38.23 -34.99
N GLN A 535 -46.75 38.75 -36.21
CA GLN A 535 -45.83 39.67 -36.90
C GLN A 535 -45.38 40.88 -36.06
N TYR A 536 -44.20 41.45 -36.34
CA TYR A 536 -44.04 42.71 -37.09
C TYR A 536 -42.55 43.09 -37.23
N LEU A 537 -42.18 43.34 -38.51
CA LEU A 537 -41.05 44.10 -39.08
C LEU A 537 -39.60 43.66 -38.80
#